data_AF-A0A9D9HUX9-F1
#
_entry.id   AF-A0A9D9HUX9-F1
#
_cell.length_a   1.000
_cell.length_b   1.000
_cell.length_c   1.000
_cell.angle_alpha   90.00
_cell.angle_beta   90.00
_cell.angle_gamma   90.00
#
_symmetry.space_group_name_H-M   'P 1'
#
loop_
_entity.id
_entity.type
_entity.pdbx_description
1 polymer ?
#
loop_
_entity_poly.entity_id
_entity_poly.type
_entity_poly.pdbx_seq_one_letter_code
_entity_poly.pdbx_strand_id
1 'polypeptide(L)'
;MSDYALAEVIVESNDDLEIWASIVVGFDDDKSLVIELEYINYDDHTEDYVRKAVVDKMGAFLLAQQLRVALTDLPNALQKRFAVNHNAYVPSQVKALFHEIVAFLRENRVVYVMK
;
A
#
# COMPACT_ATOMS: atom_id res chain seq x y z
N MET A 1 -8.66 8.25 6.06
CA MET A 1 -7.20 8.02 6.16
C MET A 1 -6.88 7.26 7.42
N SER A 2 -6.41 6.04 7.28
CA SER A 2 -5.86 5.23 8.37
C SER A 2 -4.67 5.92 9.02
N ASP A 3 -4.62 5.92 10.35
CA ASP A 3 -3.56 6.56 11.14
C ASP A 3 -2.37 5.58 11.27
N TYR A 4 -1.50 5.59 10.27
CA TYR A 4 -0.28 4.79 10.25
C TYR A 4 0.94 5.63 10.61
N ALA A 5 1.85 5.06 11.41
CA ALA A 5 3.13 5.68 11.69
C ALA A 5 4.02 5.62 10.45
N LEU A 6 4.70 6.73 10.14
CA LEU A 6 5.57 6.88 8.97
C LEU A 6 4.84 6.56 7.66
N ALA A 7 3.55 6.93 7.59
CA ALA A 7 2.71 6.68 6.44
C ALA A 7 3.20 7.41 5.19
N GLU A 8 3.09 6.74 4.05
CA GLU A 8 3.41 7.26 2.73
C GLU A 8 2.29 6.88 1.77
N VAL A 9 1.82 7.85 0.99
CA VAL A 9 0.89 7.59 -0.12
C VAL A 9 1.71 7.12 -1.32
N ILE A 10 1.41 5.92 -1.81
CA ILE A 10 2.05 5.36 -3.01
C ILE A 10 1.39 5.92 -4.27
N VAL A 11 0.06 5.90 -4.29
CA VAL A 11 -0.74 6.38 -5.42
C VAL A 11 -2.14 6.75 -4.96
N GLU A 12 -2.76 7.66 -5.70
CA GLU A 12 -4.16 8.04 -5.58
C GLU A 12 -4.71 8.20 -7.00
N SER A 13 -5.92 7.71 -7.26
CA SER A 13 -6.62 7.97 -8.52
C SER A 13 -7.04 9.44 -8.59
N ASN A 14 -7.32 9.94 -9.80
CA ASN A 14 -7.83 11.30 -9.94
C ASN A 14 -9.19 11.47 -9.21
N ASP A 15 -9.31 12.52 -8.40
CA ASP A 15 -10.51 12.88 -7.62
C ASP A 15 -11.72 13.27 -8.49
N ASP A 16 -11.51 13.59 -9.77
CA ASP A 16 -12.58 13.90 -10.73
C ASP A 16 -13.34 12.64 -11.23
N LEU A 17 -13.02 11.46 -10.70
CA LEU A 17 -13.63 10.19 -11.10
C LEU A 17 -14.75 9.79 -10.13
N GLU A 18 -15.78 9.10 -10.67
CA GLU A 18 -16.89 8.48 -9.93
C GLU A 18 -16.39 7.55 -8.80
N ILE A 19 -15.21 6.98 -9.00
CA ILE A 19 -14.57 6.07 -8.07
C ILE A 19 -13.21 6.66 -7.70
N TRP A 20 -12.96 6.75 -6.41
CA TRP A 20 -11.66 7.06 -5.84
C TRP A 20 -10.98 5.79 -5.31
N ALA A 21 -9.68 5.67 -5.51
CA ALA A 21 -8.87 4.60 -4.97
C ALA A 21 -7.48 5.09 -4.61
N SER A 22 -6.95 4.62 -3.49
CA SER A 22 -5.61 4.98 -3.04
C SER A 22 -4.87 3.78 -2.50
N ILE A 23 -3.53 3.85 -2.53
CA ILE A 23 -2.66 2.92 -1.81
C ILE A 23 -1.80 3.70 -0.83
N VAL A 24 -1.86 3.29 0.43
CA VAL A 24 -1.02 3.82 1.51
C VAL A 24 -0.16 2.70 2.07
N VAL A 25 1.07 3.03 2.45
CA VAL A 25 1.96 2.14 3.19
C VAL A 25 2.42 2.79 4.49
N GLY A 26 2.46 2.05 5.59
CA GLY A 26 2.93 2.57 6.88
C GLY A 26 2.99 1.47 7.94
N PHE A 27 3.23 1.86 9.20
CA PHE A 27 3.22 0.94 10.32
C PHE A 27 1.97 1.10 11.18
N ASP A 28 1.34 -0.01 11.57
CA ASP A 28 0.29 0.00 12.59
C ASP A 28 0.86 0.01 14.02
N ASP A 29 -0.02 0.04 15.02
CA ASP A 29 0.35 0.06 16.45
C ASP A 29 1.15 -1.18 16.88
N ASP A 30 0.95 -2.32 16.20
CA ASP A 30 1.70 -3.56 16.42
C ASP A 30 3.08 -3.53 15.74
N LYS A 31 3.42 -2.43 15.07
CA LYS A 31 4.65 -2.25 14.27
C LYS A 31 4.71 -3.20 13.07
N SER A 32 3.56 -3.67 12.62
CA SER A 32 3.42 -4.41 11.36
C SER A 32 3.43 -3.41 10.22
N LEU A 33 4.11 -3.75 9.13
CA LEU A 33 4.03 -2.97 7.90
C LEU A 33 2.70 -3.29 7.21
N VAL A 34 1.91 -2.27 6.95
CA VAL A 34 0.61 -2.38 6.29
C VAL A 34 0.67 -1.70 4.93
N ILE A 35 0.25 -2.41 3.89
CA ILE A 35 -0.07 -1.84 2.58
C ILE A 35 -1.59 -1.89 2.46
N GLU A 36 -2.23 -0.75 2.40
CA GLU A 36 -3.68 -0.59 2.36
C GLU A 36 -4.12 -0.08 0.99
N LEU A 37 -5.08 -0.76 0.38
CA LEU A 37 -5.86 -0.29 -0.76
C LEU A 37 -7.23 0.15 -0.25
N GLU A 38 -7.56 1.42 -0.43
CA GLU A 38 -8.91 1.95 -0.20
C GLU A 38 -9.58 2.16 -1.56
N TYR A 39 -10.86 1.79 -1.66
CA TYR A 39 -11.68 1.94 -2.85
C TYR A 39 -13.05 2.48 -2.43
N ILE A 40 -13.41 3.63 -2.97
CA ILE A 40 -14.65 4.34 -2.66
C ILE A 40 -15.36 4.63 -3.98
N ASN A 41 -16.60 4.18 -4.11
CA ASN A 41 -17.49 4.54 -5.22
C ASN A 41 -18.48 5.60 -4.71
N TYR A 42 -18.33 6.84 -5.18
CA TYR A 42 -19.16 7.96 -4.72
C TYR A 42 -20.61 7.87 -5.20
N ASP A 43 -20.88 7.11 -6.26
CA ASP A 43 -22.23 6.90 -6.79
C ASP A 43 -22.93 5.70 -6.11
N ASP A 44 -22.16 4.68 -5.68
CA ASP A 44 -22.67 3.52 -4.92
C ASP A 44 -21.69 3.03 -3.85
N HIS A 45 -21.86 3.56 -2.64
CA HIS A 45 -21.06 3.19 -1.47
C HIS A 45 -21.20 1.71 -1.03
N THR A 46 -22.13 0.93 -1.59
CA THR A 46 -22.17 -0.52 -1.30
C THR A 46 -21.00 -1.28 -1.91
N GLU A 47 -20.29 -0.67 -2.86
CA GLU A 47 -19.08 -1.19 -3.48
C GLU A 47 -17.78 -0.76 -2.78
N ASP A 48 -17.89 0.05 -1.72
CA ASP A 48 -16.73 0.52 -0.95
C ASP A 48 -16.04 -0.65 -0.26
N TYR A 49 -14.70 -0.66 -0.30
CA TYR A 49 -13.94 -1.62 0.46
C TYR A 49 -12.53 -1.13 0.79
N VAL A 50 -11.99 -1.69 1.87
CA VAL A 50 -10.58 -1.60 2.23
C VAL A 50 -9.98 -3.00 2.15
N ARG A 51 -8.79 -3.11 1.55
CA ARG A 51 -8.03 -4.35 1.50
C ARG A 51 -6.60 -4.11 1.96
N LYS A 52 -6.09 -4.94 2.85
CA LYS A 52 -4.77 -4.76 3.46
C LYS A 52 -3.89 -5.98 3.20
N ALA A 53 -2.62 -5.74 2.90
CA ALA A 53 -1.56 -6.72 3.05
C ALA A 53 -0.76 -6.35 4.30
N VAL A 54 -0.81 -7.20 5.32
CA VAL A 54 -0.16 -6.96 6.61
C VAL A 54 1.04 -7.88 6.75
N VAL A 55 2.22 -7.29 6.85
CA VAL A 55 3.49 -7.96 7.12
C VAL A 55 3.84 -7.74 8.58
N ASP A 56 4.03 -8.81 9.34
CA ASP A 56 4.38 -8.67 10.76
C ASP A 56 5.73 -7.94 10.96
N LYS A 57 5.98 -7.51 12.19
CA LYS A 57 7.19 -6.77 12.56
C LYS A 57 8.49 -7.47 12.12
N MET A 58 8.59 -8.79 12.22
CA MET A 58 9.79 -9.53 11.85
C MET A 58 9.94 -9.59 10.32
N GLY A 59 8.85 -9.85 9.60
CA GLY A 59 8.81 -9.79 8.15
C GLY A 59 9.18 -8.42 7.60
N ALA A 60 8.70 -7.35 8.24
CA ALA A 60 9.03 -5.98 7.86
C ALA A 60 10.52 -5.69 8.09
N PHE A 61 11.08 -6.15 9.22
CA PHE A 61 12.52 -6.04 9.49
C PHE A 61 13.36 -6.79 8.46
N LEU A 62 13.00 -8.03 8.11
CA LEU A 62 13.71 -8.82 7.10
C LEU A 62 13.63 -8.17 5.72
N LEU A 63 12.47 -7.63 5.34
CA LEU A 63 12.31 -6.89 4.09
C LEU A 63 13.21 -5.64 4.06
N ALA A 64 13.25 -4.85 5.13
CA ALA A 64 14.13 -3.69 5.23
C ALA A 64 15.62 -4.08 5.06
N GLN A 65 16.05 -5.19 5.67
CA GLN A 65 17.40 -5.72 5.50
C GLN A 65 17.69 -6.15 4.06
N GLN A 66 16.77 -6.86 3.42
CA GLN A 66 16.90 -7.28 2.01
C GLN A 66 17.03 -6.06 1.08
N LEU A 67 16.27 -5.00 1.35
CA LEU A 67 16.30 -3.75 0.58
C LEU A 67 17.44 -2.80 0.99
N ARG A 68 18.21 -3.15 2.02
CA ARG A 68 19.32 -2.35 2.57
C ARG A 68 18.89 -0.94 2.98
N VAL A 69 17.72 -0.82 3.59
CA VAL A 69 17.19 0.42 4.16
C VAL A 69 16.98 0.27 5.66
N ALA A 70 16.91 1.38 6.40
CA ALA A 70 16.46 1.32 7.78
C ALA A 70 14.98 0.89 7.84
N LEU A 71 14.58 0.17 8.90
CA LEU A 71 13.18 -0.23 9.05
C LEU A 71 12.22 0.97 9.05
N THR A 72 12.63 2.09 9.66
CA THR A 72 11.87 3.35 9.66
C THR A 72 11.73 3.97 8.27
N ASP A 73 12.65 3.67 7.35
CA ASP A 73 12.63 4.20 5.99
C ASP A 73 11.91 3.25 5.02
N LEU A 74 11.44 2.09 5.49
CA LEU A 74 10.82 1.07 4.64
C LEU A 74 9.56 1.57 3.92
N PRO A 75 8.61 2.28 4.57
CA PRO A 75 7.47 2.87 3.87
C PRO A 75 7.91 3.82 2.75
N ASN A 76 8.86 4.71 3.03
CA ASN A 76 9.40 5.66 2.05
C ASN A 76 10.12 4.96 0.88
N ALA A 77 10.86 3.88 1.17
CA ALA A 77 11.53 3.08 0.15
C ALA A 77 10.53 2.36 -0.78
N LEU A 78 9.43 1.85 -0.23
CA LEU A 78 8.35 1.24 -1.01
C LEU A 78 7.61 2.30 -1.84
N GLN A 79 7.32 3.46 -1.25
CA GLN A 79 6.76 4.60 -1.98
C GLN A 79 7.62 4.96 -3.18
N LYS A 80 8.92 5.19 -2.99
CA LYS A 80 9.83 5.55 -4.10
C LYS A 80 9.93 4.49 -5.18
N ARG A 81 9.74 3.21 -4.81
CA ARG A 81 9.80 2.09 -5.73
C ARG A 81 8.55 1.98 -6.61
N PHE A 82 7.38 2.27 -6.04
CA PHE A 82 6.08 1.98 -6.68
C PHE A 82 5.30 3.24 -7.08
N ALA A 83 5.64 4.40 -6.55
CA ALA A 83 5.11 5.67 -7.00
C ALA A 83 5.59 5.91 -8.43
N VAL A 84 4.72 5.66 -9.40
CA VAL A 84 4.98 6.02 -10.80
C VAL A 84 4.46 7.42 -11.03
N ASN A 85 5.28 8.28 -11.65
CA ASN A 85 4.86 9.59 -12.10
C ASN A 85 3.91 9.44 -13.31
N HIS A 86 2.65 9.09 -13.08
CA HIS A 86 1.60 9.14 -14.11
C HIS A 86 0.51 10.09 -13.63
N ASN A 87 0.27 11.13 -14.42
CA ASN A 87 -0.59 12.27 -14.06
C ASN A 87 -2.09 11.94 -13.92
N ALA A 88 -2.52 10.69 -14.11
CA ALA A 88 -3.89 10.27 -13.88
C ALA A 88 -3.98 8.75 -13.75
N TYR A 89 -4.02 8.25 -12.52
CA TYR A 89 -4.40 6.87 -12.28
C TYR A 89 -5.91 6.73 -12.34
N VAL A 90 -6.41 5.76 -13.11
CA VAL A 90 -7.78 5.27 -12.96
C VAL A 90 -7.83 4.18 -11.87
N PRO A 91 -8.97 4.00 -11.18
CA PRO A 91 -9.06 3.06 -10.05
C PRO A 91 -8.63 1.62 -10.38
N SER A 92 -8.85 1.15 -11.61
CA SER A 92 -8.39 -0.18 -12.04
C SER A 92 -6.86 -0.31 -12.07
N GLN A 93 -6.14 0.77 -12.40
CA GLN A 93 -4.67 0.81 -12.36
C GLN A 93 -4.16 0.84 -10.92
N VAL A 94 -4.86 1.54 -10.02
CA VAL A 94 -4.55 1.51 -8.58
C VAL A 94 -4.69 0.08 -8.05
N LYS A 95 -5.78 -0.63 -8.37
CA LYS A 95 -5.95 -2.05 -7.99
C LYS A 95 -4.84 -2.95 -8.56
N ALA A 96 -4.42 -2.71 -9.80
CA ALA A 96 -3.34 -3.47 -10.43
C ALA A 96 -2.01 -3.26 -9.69
N LEU A 97 -1.67 -2.01 -9.35
CA LEU A 97 -0.46 -1.68 -8.60
C LEU A 97 -0.46 -2.33 -7.22
N PHE A 98 -1.60 -2.40 -6.53
CA PHE A 98 -1.70 -3.12 -5.26
C PHE A 98 -1.31 -4.60 -5.41
N HIS A 99 -1.77 -5.27 -6.47
CA HIS A 99 -1.38 -6.65 -6.74
C HIS A 99 0.11 -6.81 -7.09
N GLU A 100 0.70 -5.83 -7.76
CA GLU A 100 2.15 -5.79 -8.02
C GLU A 100 2.96 -5.66 -6.73
N ILE A 101 2.54 -4.81 -5.80
CA ILE A 101 3.18 -4.67 -4.48
C ILE A 101 3.07 -5.99 -3.70
N VAL A 102 1.91 -6.65 -3.72
CA VAL A 102 1.70 -7.95 -3.08
C VAL A 102 2.52 -9.07 -3.76
N ALA A 103 2.69 -9.01 -5.08
CA ALA A 103 3.61 -9.91 -5.80
C ALA A 103 5.06 -9.68 -5.36
N PHE A 104 5.49 -8.44 -5.24
CA PHE A 104 6.83 -8.10 -4.73
C PHE A 104 7.09 -8.64 -3.32
N LEU A 105 6.11 -8.57 -2.40
CA LEU A 105 6.25 -9.19 -1.08
C LEU A 105 6.49 -10.71 -1.17
N ARG A 106 5.77 -11.40 -2.07
CA ARG A 106 5.95 -12.84 -2.33
C ARG A 106 7.33 -13.15 -2.91
N GLU A 107 7.78 -12.36 -3.88
CA GLU A 107 9.09 -12.54 -4.52
C GLU A 107 10.25 -12.39 -3.53
N ASN A 108 10.11 -11.49 -2.56
CA ASN A 108 11.06 -11.29 -1.46
C ASN A 108 10.89 -12.31 -0.31
N ARG A 109 9.98 -13.29 -0.47
CA ARG A 109 9.67 -14.34 0.51
C ARG A 109 9.21 -13.78 1.85
N VAL A 110 8.55 -12.63 1.82
CA VAL A 110 7.95 -12.01 3.00
C VAL A 110 6.58 -12.65 3.22
N VAL A 111 6.34 -13.12 4.44
CA VAL A 111 5.03 -13.63 4.85
C VAL A 111 4.13 -12.43 5.16
N TYR A 112 2.93 -12.43 4.59
CA TYR A 112 1.90 -11.45 4.84
C TYR A 112 0.53 -12.12 4.97
N VAL A 113 -0.40 -11.41 5.60
CA VAL A 113 -1.82 -11.79 5.69
C VAL A 113 -2.65 -10.77 4.94
N MET A 114 -3.53 -11.25 4.06
CA MET A 114 -4.55 -10.41 3.44
C MET A 114 -5.70 -10.20 4.42
N LYS A 115 -6.08 -8.95 4.67
CA LYS A 115 -7.22 -8.56 5.51
C LYS A 115 -8.20 -7.70 4.71
#